data_AF-A0A081GQ11-F1
#
_entry.id   AF-A0A081GQ11-F1
#
_cell.length_a   1.000
_cell.length_b   1.000
_cell.length_c   1.000
_cell.angle_alpha   90.00
_cell.angle_beta   90.00
_cell.angle_gamma   90.00
#
_symmetry.space_group_name_H-M   'P 1'
#
loop_
_entity.id
_entity.type
_entity.pdbx_description
1 polymer ?
#
loop_
_entity_poly.entity_id
_entity_poly.type
_entity_poly.pdbx_seq_one_letter_code
_entity_poly.pdbx_strand_id
1 'polypeptide(L)'
;MHPPSPEQALVLAAIERFMADPDLALEEEGTEAQRFEGAGSADAGDVLGAILRALTMVLPLEEIELAVTGLLTVHCDQLDDDTQVVLEALLSAIERDDEEMALESLLASEARLLEANALDGNCLLVWDPTEDAPLQEMEILDVLERYPCRGESARWTCDDFVALLEGKILQWRKTMVALEILQEQPDTRPAASTMVLVVPEDPEAPLQQVEVGVTLTPGACP
;
A
#
# COMPACT_ATOMS: atom_id res chain seq x y z
N MET A 1 -21.71 -31.00 -12.48
CA MET A 1 -20.34 -30.85 -11.97
C MET A 1 -19.52 -30.28 -13.10
N HIS A 2 -19.11 -29.02 -12.99
CA HIS A 2 -18.11 -28.48 -13.90
C HIS A 2 -16.73 -28.78 -13.29
N PRO A 3 -15.81 -29.36 -14.05
CA PRO A 3 -14.42 -29.42 -13.61
C PRO A 3 -13.87 -28.00 -13.48
N PRO A 4 -12.94 -27.74 -12.54
CA PRO A 4 -12.27 -26.46 -12.45
C PRO A 4 -11.59 -26.13 -13.78
N SER A 5 -11.53 -24.85 -14.12
CA SER A 5 -10.78 -24.39 -15.29
C SER A 5 -9.28 -24.68 -15.12
N PRO A 6 -8.49 -24.68 -16.20
CA PRO A 6 -7.03 -24.86 -16.10
C PRO A 6 -6.36 -23.88 -15.13
N GLU A 7 -6.84 -22.64 -15.09
CA GLU A 7 -6.37 -21.56 -14.23
C GLU A 7 -6.75 -21.82 -12.77
N GLN A 8 -8.00 -22.23 -12.51
CA GLN A 8 -8.46 -22.63 -11.19
C GLN A 8 -7.70 -23.85 -10.63
N ALA A 9 -7.43 -24.84 -11.48
CA ALA A 9 -6.64 -26.00 -11.11
C ALA A 9 -5.18 -25.63 -10.78
N LEU A 10 -4.64 -24.62 -11.47
CA LEU A 10 -3.28 -24.12 -11.22
C LEU A 10 -3.19 -23.34 -9.89
N VAL A 11 -4.20 -22.52 -9.57
CA VAL A 11 -4.33 -21.84 -8.28
C VAL A 11 -4.41 -22.86 -7.14
N LEU A 12 -5.30 -23.86 -7.24
CA LEU A 12 -5.42 -24.91 -6.22
C LEU A 12 -4.12 -25.70 -6.06
N ALA A 13 -3.46 -26.07 -7.16
CA ALA A 13 -2.19 -26.81 -7.09
C ALA A 13 -1.07 -25.99 -6.44
N ALA A 14 -1.05 -24.67 -6.63
CA ALA A 14 -0.10 -23.79 -5.95
C ALA A 14 -0.38 -23.74 -4.44
N ILE A 15 -1.63 -23.54 -4.05
CA ILE A 15 -2.04 -23.51 -2.64
C ILE A 15 -1.72 -24.84 -1.95
N GLU A 16 -2.13 -25.97 -2.54
CA GLU A 16 -1.84 -27.30 -2.00
C GLU A 16 -0.33 -27.54 -1.83
N ARG A 17 0.48 -27.07 -2.79
CA ARG A 17 1.94 -27.22 -2.74
C ARG A 17 2.57 -26.44 -1.59
N PHE A 18 2.20 -25.18 -1.41
CA PHE A 18 2.76 -24.32 -0.36
C PHE A 18 2.17 -24.63 1.03
N MET A 19 0.94 -25.14 1.10
CA MET A 19 0.38 -25.67 2.35
C MET A 19 1.03 -27.00 2.78
N ALA A 20 1.37 -27.87 1.82
CA ALA A 20 2.02 -29.15 2.11
C ALA A 20 3.50 -28.98 2.51
N ASP A 21 4.15 -27.94 2.01
CA ASP A 21 5.55 -27.63 2.27
C ASP A 21 5.76 -26.11 2.42
N PRO A 22 5.48 -25.55 3.62
CA PRO A 22 5.59 -24.12 3.87
C PRO A 22 7.05 -23.62 3.86
N ASP A 23 8.03 -24.52 4.01
CA ASP A 23 9.45 -24.17 3.95
C ASP A 23 9.86 -23.72 2.52
N LEU A 24 9.08 -24.07 1.48
CA LEU A 24 9.27 -23.58 0.11
C LEU A 24 9.16 -22.04 0.02
N ALA A 25 8.37 -21.41 0.89
CA ALA A 25 8.28 -19.95 0.93
C ALA A 25 9.58 -19.30 1.42
N LEU A 26 10.36 -20.02 2.25
CA LEU A 26 11.61 -19.54 2.86
C LEU A 26 12.85 -19.82 1.99
N GLU A 27 12.79 -20.80 1.09
CA GLU A 27 13.92 -21.14 0.22
C GLU A 27 14.15 -20.13 -0.92
N GLU A 28 13.11 -19.39 -1.35
CA GLU A 28 13.23 -18.42 -2.45
C GLU A 28 13.83 -17.07 -2.02
N GLU A 29 13.74 -16.68 -0.75
CA GLU A 29 14.39 -15.46 -0.22
C GLU A 29 15.87 -15.65 0.12
N GLY A 30 16.40 -16.86 -0.07
CA GLY A 30 17.79 -17.24 0.23
C GLY A 30 18.87 -16.67 -0.70
N THR A 31 18.59 -15.65 -1.52
CA THR A 31 19.60 -15.03 -2.40
C THR A 31 19.82 -13.55 -2.06
N GLU A 32 20.76 -13.34 -1.14
CA GLU A 32 21.58 -12.13 -0.96
C GLU A 32 20.91 -10.81 -0.50
N ALA A 33 20.21 -10.79 0.64
CA ALA A 33 20.34 -9.69 1.61
C ALA A 33 19.56 -9.99 2.89
N GLN A 34 20.26 -10.42 3.96
CA GLN A 34 20.11 -9.89 5.32
C GLN A 34 20.86 -10.77 6.32
N ARG A 35 22.09 -10.36 6.64
CA ARG A 35 22.58 -10.45 8.02
C ARG A 35 21.95 -9.28 8.77
N PHE A 36 20.77 -9.46 9.34
CA PHE A 36 20.36 -8.72 10.52
C PHE A 36 19.38 -9.58 11.34
N GLU A 37 19.51 -9.45 12.64
CA GLU A 37 18.96 -10.32 13.67
C GLU A 37 17.43 -10.21 13.76
N GLY A 38 16.75 -11.34 13.92
CA GLY A 38 15.33 -11.36 14.25
C GLY A 38 14.74 -12.76 14.11
N ALA A 39 14.83 -13.57 15.16
CA ALA A 39 13.99 -14.75 15.29
C ALA A 39 12.53 -14.30 15.49
N GLY A 40 11.85 -14.04 14.37
CA GLY A 40 10.40 -13.86 14.29
C GLY A 40 9.80 -15.11 13.67
N SER A 41 8.64 -15.51 14.16
CA SER A 41 7.78 -16.52 13.54
C SER A 41 7.72 -16.31 12.03
N ALA A 42 7.95 -17.36 11.23
CA ALA A 42 7.56 -17.34 9.81
C ALA A 42 6.09 -16.90 9.77
N ASP A 43 5.86 -15.72 9.20
CA ASP A 43 4.58 -15.05 9.30
C ASP A 43 3.67 -15.65 8.22
N ALA A 44 2.38 -15.78 8.48
CA ALA A 44 1.44 -16.32 7.48
C ALA A 44 1.45 -15.49 6.18
N GLY A 45 1.93 -14.24 6.25
CA GLY A 45 2.18 -13.37 5.10
C GLY A 45 3.26 -13.87 4.12
N ASP A 46 4.27 -14.60 4.59
CA ASP A 46 5.39 -15.05 3.75
C ASP A 46 4.94 -16.13 2.74
N VAL A 47 4.06 -17.03 3.20
CA VAL A 47 3.49 -18.10 2.36
C VAL A 47 2.53 -17.53 1.32
N LEU A 48 1.68 -16.58 1.71
CA LEU A 48 0.72 -15.94 0.80
C LEU A 48 1.44 -15.16 -0.31
N GLY A 49 2.48 -14.40 0.05
CA GLY A 49 3.32 -13.69 -0.90
C GLY A 49 4.05 -14.63 -1.86
N ALA A 50 4.55 -15.78 -1.38
CA ALA A 50 5.18 -16.79 -2.21
C ALA A 50 4.20 -17.44 -3.20
N ILE A 51 2.97 -17.75 -2.77
CA ILE A 51 1.91 -18.28 -3.65
C ILE A 51 1.59 -17.27 -4.75
N LEU A 52 1.33 -16.01 -4.40
CA LEU A 52 1.00 -14.96 -5.39
C LEU A 52 2.15 -14.74 -6.38
N ARG A 53 3.40 -14.73 -5.90
CA ARG A 53 4.60 -14.61 -6.75
C ARG A 53 4.76 -15.80 -7.70
N ALA A 54 4.54 -17.01 -7.21
CA ALA A 54 4.61 -18.21 -8.06
C ALA A 54 3.51 -18.21 -9.14
N LEU A 55 2.30 -17.75 -8.80
CA LEU A 55 1.19 -17.65 -9.73
C LEU A 55 1.42 -16.57 -10.80
N THR A 56 1.92 -15.40 -10.41
CA THR A 56 2.19 -14.28 -11.33
C THR A 56 3.33 -14.56 -12.33
N MET A 57 4.18 -15.55 -12.07
CA MET A 57 5.14 -16.04 -13.07
C MET A 57 4.48 -16.77 -14.25
N VAL A 58 3.25 -17.27 -14.07
CA VAL A 58 2.59 -18.17 -15.02
C VAL A 58 1.28 -17.59 -15.56
N LEU A 59 0.58 -16.78 -14.77
CA LEU A 59 -0.70 -16.15 -15.11
C LEU A 59 -0.64 -14.64 -14.84
N PRO A 60 -1.32 -13.81 -15.66
CA PRO A 60 -1.53 -12.41 -15.32
C PRO A 60 -2.44 -12.28 -14.09
N LEU A 61 -2.27 -11.18 -13.35
CA LEU A 61 -2.98 -10.94 -12.07
C LEU A 61 -4.51 -11.03 -12.22
N GLU A 62 -5.05 -10.44 -13.28
CA GLU A 62 -6.47 -10.46 -13.64
C GLU A 62 -7.03 -11.90 -13.79
N GLU A 63 -6.24 -12.82 -14.35
CA GLU A 63 -6.66 -14.23 -14.50
C GLU A 63 -6.57 -14.99 -13.18
N ILE A 64 -5.65 -14.61 -12.29
CA ILE A 64 -5.53 -15.17 -10.93
C ILE A 64 -6.75 -14.74 -10.10
N GLU A 65 -7.08 -13.44 -10.09
CA GLU A 65 -8.24 -12.87 -9.39
C GLU A 65 -9.54 -13.56 -9.85
N LEU A 66 -9.73 -13.68 -11.17
CA LEU A 66 -10.91 -14.31 -11.74
C LEU A 66 -10.99 -15.82 -11.42
N ALA A 67 -9.85 -16.51 -11.39
CA ALA A 67 -9.79 -17.92 -11.00
C ALA A 67 -10.15 -18.11 -9.52
N VAL A 68 -9.58 -17.29 -8.62
CA VAL A 68 -9.84 -17.31 -7.17
C VAL A 68 -11.30 -16.97 -6.88
N THR A 69 -11.82 -15.91 -7.48
CA THR A 69 -13.24 -15.53 -7.37
C THR A 69 -14.16 -16.64 -7.89
N GLY A 70 -13.80 -17.27 -9.02
CA GLY A 70 -14.54 -18.40 -9.55
C GLY A 70 -14.53 -19.62 -8.62
N LEU A 71 -13.43 -19.88 -7.92
CA LEU A 71 -13.34 -20.95 -6.93
C LEU A 71 -14.22 -20.66 -5.70
N LEU A 72 -14.13 -19.45 -5.14
CA LEU A 72 -14.92 -19.03 -3.99
C LEU A 72 -16.42 -18.96 -4.28
N THR A 73 -16.84 -18.70 -5.52
CA THR A 73 -18.26 -18.58 -5.88
C THR A 73 -18.88 -19.88 -6.39
N VAL A 74 -18.15 -20.67 -7.19
CA VAL A 74 -18.68 -21.87 -7.87
C VAL A 74 -18.34 -23.15 -7.11
N HIS A 75 -17.23 -23.16 -6.36
CA HIS A 75 -16.68 -24.35 -5.72
C HIS A 75 -16.62 -24.27 -4.19
N CYS A 76 -17.19 -23.23 -3.57
CA CYS A 76 -17.20 -23.01 -2.10
C CYS A 76 -17.49 -24.29 -1.29
N ASP A 77 -18.56 -25.02 -1.63
CA ASP A 77 -18.98 -26.23 -0.89
C ASP A 77 -18.02 -27.44 -1.01
N GLN A 78 -16.96 -27.34 -1.83
CA GLN A 78 -16.01 -28.42 -2.12
C GLN A 78 -14.59 -28.12 -1.67
N LEU A 79 -14.32 -26.89 -1.24
CA LEU A 79 -13.05 -26.48 -0.69
C LEU A 79 -12.97 -26.94 0.77
N ASP A 80 -11.79 -27.37 1.20
CA ASP A 80 -11.52 -27.48 2.63
C ASP A 80 -11.37 -26.08 3.25
N ASP A 81 -11.67 -25.99 4.55
CA ASP A 81 -11.69 -24.72 5.28
C ASP A 81 -10.35 -23.97 5.18
N ASP A 82 -9.23 -24.69 5.16
CA ASP A 82 -7.88 -24.08 5.09
C ASP A 82 -7.62 -23.49 3.70
N THR A 83 -7.93 -24.23 2.62
CA THR A 83 -7.84 -23.72 1.24
C THR A 83 -8.76 -22.52 1.02
N GLN A 84 -9.97 -22.52 1.58
CA GLN A 84 -10.89 -21.39 1.48
C GLN A 84 -10.28 -20.14 2.12
N VAL A 85 -9.72 -20.25 3.34
CA VAL A 85 -9.06 -19.12 4.02
C VAL A 85 -7.88 -18.57 3.21
N VAL A 86 -7.08 -19.44 2.58
CA VAL A 86 -5.97 -19.00 1.74
C VAL A 86 -6.47 -18.30 0.47
N LEU A 87 -7.53 -18.78 -0.16
CA LEU A 87 -8.13 -18.13 -1.33
C LEU A 87 -8.71 -16.75 -0.99
N GLU A 88 -9.41 -16.62 0.14
CA GLU A 88 -9.92 -15.34 0.62
C GLU A 88 -8.76 -14.37 0.91
N ALA A 89 -7.72 -14.83 1.60
CA ALA A 89 -6.52 -14.03 1.87
C ALA A 89 -5.80 -13.61 0.59
N LEU A 90 -5.74 -14.50 -0.43
CA LEU A 90 -5.09 -14.21 -1.70
C LEU A 90 -5.86 -13.17 -2.50
N LEU A 91 -7.19 -13.23 -2.48
CA LEU A 91 -8.04 -12.22 -3.11
C LEU A 91 -7.84 -10.85 -2.45
N SER A 92 -7.89 -10.80 -1.11
CA SER A 92 -7.63 -9.55 -0.37
C SER A 92 -6.21 -9.01 -0.59
N ALA A 93 -5.22 -9.88 -0.82
CA ALA A 93 -3.87 -9.45 -1.15
C ALA A 93 -3.76 -8.86 -2.56
N ILE A 94 -4.49 -9.41 -3.53
CA ILE A 94 -4.55 -8.88 -4.91
C ILE A 94 -5.25 -7.51 -4.93
N GLU A 95 -6.40 -7.40 -4.27
CA GLU A 95 -7.15 -6.14 -4.17
C GLU A 95 -6.28 -5.03 -3.53
N ARG A 96 -5.52 -5.36 -2.49
CA ARG A 96 -4.60 -4.43 -1.84
C ARG A 96 -3.43 -3.99 -2.75
N ASP A 97 -2.92 -4.89 -3.59
CA ASP A 97 -1.81 -4.59 -4.52
C ASP A 97 -2.28 -3.66 -5.66
N ASP A 98 -3.51 -3.84 -6.15
CA ASP A 98 -4.11 -2.97 -7.16
C ASP A 98 -4.33 -1.54 -6.63
N GLU A 99 -4.76 -1.40 -5.37
CA GLU A 99 -4.89 -0.10 -4.70
C GLU A 99 -3.53 0.60 -4.48
N GLU A 100 -2.52 -0.14 -4.03
CA GLU A 100 -1.16 0.38 -3.82
C GLU A 100 -0.56 0.84 -5.16
N MET A 101 -0.70 0.06 -6.23
CA MET A 101 -0.30 0.45 -7.59
C MET A 101 -1.08 1.66 -8.11
N ALA A 102 -2.39 1.77 -7.82
CA ALA A 102 -3.20 2.91 -8.23
C ALA A 102 -2.75 4.20 -7.53
N LEU A 103 -2.46 4.13 -6.22
CA LEU A 103 -1.90 5.24 -5.47
C LEU A 103 -0.53 5.65 -6.01
N GLU A 104 0.39 4.71 -6.22
CA GLU A 104 1.72 5.00 -6.78
C GLU A 104 1.64 5.64 -8.17
N SER A 105 0.78 5.12 -9.04
CA SER A 105 0.57 5.68 -10.39
C SER A 105 0.00 7.09 -10.34
N LEU A 106 -0.98 7.33 -9.46
CA LEU A 106 -1.59 8.64 -9.25
C LEU A 106 -0.55 9.63 -8.71
N LEU A 107 0.19 9.26 -7.67
CA LEU A 107 1.24 10.10 -7.08
C LEU A 107 2.34 10.43 -8.10
N ALA A 108 2.74 9.45 -8.92
CA ALA A 108 3.71 9.69 -10.00
C ALA A 108 3.20 10.69 -11.04
N SER A 109 1.89 10.69 -11.32
CA SER A 109 1.25 11.63 -12.25
C SER A 109 1.05 13.04 -11.65
N GLU A 110 0.97 13.15 -10.33
CA GLU A 110 0.67 14.37 -9.57
C GLU A 110 1.92 15.04 -8.97
N ALA A 111 3.08 14.90 -9.64
CA ALA A 111 4.36 15.40 -9.15
C ALA A 111 4.35 16.90 -8.74
N ARG A 112 3.57 17.75 -9.43
CA ARG A 112 3.45 19.18 -9.10
C ARG A 112 2.66 19.43 -7.81
N LEU A 113 1.61 18.65 -7.58
CA LEU A 113 0.81 18.74 -6.36
C LEU A 113 1.64 18.28 -5.16
N LEU A 114 2.39 17.18 -5.32
CA LEU A 114 3.30 16.70 -4.28
C LEU A 114 4.40 17.72 -3.96
N GLU A 115 4.96 18.37 -4.97
CA GLU A 115 5.95 19.44 -4.80
C GLU A 115 5.34 20.65 -4.08
N ALA A 116 4.18 21.12 -4.51
CA ALA A 116 3.47 22.22 -3.83
C ALA A 116 3.17 21.90 -2.37
N ASN A 117 2.68 20.68 -2.10
CA ASN A 117 2.36 20.26 -0.74
C ASN A 117 3.61 20.05 0.13
N ALA A 118 4.74 19.61 -0.44
CA ALA A 118 6.01 19.54 0.29
C ALA A 118 6.48 20.94 0.77
N LEU A 119 6.09 21.99 0.05
CA LEU A 119 6.39 23.40 0.38
C LEU A 119 5.37 24.02 1.35
N ASP A 120 4.13 23.51 1.36
CA ASP A 120 3.08 23.95 2.27
C ASP A 120 3.07 23.16 3.59
N GLY A 121 3.24 23.88 4.70
CA GLY A 121 3.19 23.32 6.05
C GLY A 121 1.78 23.19 6.64
N ASN A 122 0.76 23.81 6.02
CA ASN A 122 -0.60 23.91 6.58
C ASN A 122 -1.60 22.93 5.95
N CYS A 123 -1.24 22.37 4.79
CA CYS A 123 -2.09 21.44 4.06
C CYS A 123 -1.52 20.02 4.08
N LEU A 124 -2.40 19.05 4.06
CA LEU A 124 -2.11 17.63 3.91
C LEU A 124 -2.73 17.11 2.61
N LEU A 125 -2.02 16.19 1.96
CA LEU A 125 -2.64 15.39 0.92
C LEU A 125 -3.38 14.23 1.58
N VAL A 126 -4.63 14.05 1.19
CA VAL A 126 -5.47 12.95 1.62
C VAL A 126 -5.84 12.14 0.39
N TRP A 127 -5.54 10.85 0.41
CA TRP A 127 -6.02 9.90 -0.58
C TRP A 127 -7.19 9.12 -0.01
N ASP A 128 -8.35 9.28 -0.63
CA ASP A 128 -9.60 8.59 -0.32
C ASP A 128 -10.18 8.00 -1.62
N PRO A 129 -10.07 6.67 -1.85
CA PRO A 129 -10.54 6.04 -3.08
C PRO A 129 -12.06 6.09 -3.24
N THR A 130 -12.81 6.38 -2.18
CA THR A 130 -14.28 6.45 -2.22
C THR A 130 -14.82 7.75 -2.82
N GLU A 131 -13.94 8.71 -3.10
CA GLU A 131 -14.26 10.04 -3.59
C GLU A 131 -14.07 10.19 -5.10
N ASP A 132 -14.87 11.05 -5.73
CA ASP A 132 -14.77 11.34 -7.18
C ASP A 132 -13.39 11.88 -7.59
N ALA A 133 -12.74 12.63 -6.69
CA ALA A 133 -11.36 13.06 -6.80
C ALA A 133 -10.57 12.44 -5.64
N PRO A 134 -9.87 11.31 -5.87
CA PRO A 134 -9.37 10.51 -4.77
C PRO A 134 -8.20 11.16 -4.04
N LEU A 135 -7.36 11.94 -4.72
CA LEU A 135 -6.30 12.72 -4.08
C LEU A 135 -6.75 14.16 -3.89
N GLN A 136 -6.83 14.60 -2.63
CA GLN A 136 -7.31 15.92 -2.23
C GLN A 136 -6.26 16.63 -1.39
N GLU A 137 -6.10 17.93 -1.61
CA GLU A 137 -5.37 18.81 -0.70
C GLU A 137 -6.35 19.41 0.31
N MET A 138 -6.08 19.21 1.60
CA MET A 138 -6.96 19.64 2.69
C MET A 138 -6.17 20.41 3.76
N GLU A 139 -6.77 21.46 4.32
CA GLU A 139 -6.21 22.09 5.51
C GLU A 139 -6.23 21.11 6.69
N ILE A 140 -5.20 21.16 7.53
CA ILE A 140 -5.06 20.26 8.69
C ILE A 140 -6.30 20.24 9.59
N LEU A 141 -7.00 21.38 9.73
CA LEU A 141 -8.22 21.46 10.54
C LEU A 141 -9.41 20.77 9.86
N ASP A 142 -9.55 20.91 8.54
CA ASP A 142 -10.60 20.25 7.77
C ASP A 142 -10.43 18.73 7.79
N VAL A 143 -9.18 18.24 7.84
CA VAL A 143 -8.88 16.81 8.04
C VAL A 143 -9.47 16.31 9.36
N LEU A 144 -9.38 17.08 10.45
CA LEU A 144 -9.95 16.69 11.75
C LEU A 144 -11.48 16.74 11.76
N GLU A 145 -12.08 17.64 10.98
CA GLU A 145 -13.54 17.70 10.84
C GLU A 145 -14.08 16.48 10.08
N ARG A 146 -13.38 16.09 9.01
CA ARG A 146 -13.77 14.95 8.17
C ARG A 146 -13.40 13.60 8.79
N TYR A 147 -12.22 13.51 9.38
CA TYR A 147 -11.66 12.30 9.99
C TYR A 147 -11.36 12.55 11.48
N PRO A 148 -12.38 12.51 12.35
CA PRO A 148 -12.18 12.83 13.75
C PRO A 148 -11.34 11.79 14.48
N CYS A 149 -10.42 12.24 15.33
CA CYS A 149 -9.58 11.38 16.17
C CYS A 149 -10.27 10.93 17.48
N ARG A 150 -11.57 11.23 17.64
CA ARG A 150 -12.37 10.95 18.83
C ARG A 150 -13.81 10.63 18.45
N GLY A 151 -14.44 9.77 19.24
CA GLY A 151 -15.82 9.33 19.02
C GLY A 151 -15.88 7.87 18.59
N GLU A 152 -17.10 7.33 18.50
CA GLU A 152 -17.34 5.92 18.14
C GLU A 152 -16.97 5.61 16.68
N SER A 153 -16.90 6.63 15.83
CA SER A 153 -16.51 6.54 14.42
C SER A 153 -15.04 6.90 14.15
N ALA A 154 -14.22 7.06 15.20
CA ALA A 154 -12.83 7.46 15.05
C ALA A 154 -11.98 6.29 14.55
N ARG A 155 -11.38 6.45 13.37
CA ARG A 155 -10.49 5.47 12.73
C ARG A 155 -9.02 5.62 13.12
N TRP A 156 -8.70 6.60 13.96
CA TRP A 156 -7.35 6.91 14.41
C TRP A 156 -7.41 7.72 15.70
N THR A 157 -6.31 7.75 16.42
CA THR A 157 -6.22 8.37 17.76
C THR A 157 -5.65 9.79 17.69
N CYS A 158 -5.77 10.53 18.79
CA CYS A 158 -5.09 11.82 18.92
C CYS A 158 -3.56 11.68 18.83
N ASP A 159 -3.00 10.55 19.28
CA ASP A 159 -1.57 10.29 19.21
C ASP A 159 -1.12 10.07 17.77
N ASP A 160 -1.92 9.37 16.95
CA ASP A 160 -1.67 9.19 15.52
C ASP A 160 -1.68 10.53 14.76
N PHE A 161 -2.62 11.42 15.12
CA PHE A 161 -2.68 12.76 14.54
C PHE A 161 -1.47 13.62 14.95
N VAL A 162 -1.02 13.54 16.20
CA VAL A 162 0.21 14.22 16.63
C VAL A 162 1.40 13.67 15.87
N ALA A 163 1.51 12.35 15.70
CA ALA A 163 2.57 11.73 14.91
C ALA A 163 2.55 12.20 13.44
N LEU A 164 1.37 12.35 12.84
CA LEU A 164 1.22 12.91 11.49
C LEU A 164 1.76 14.35 11.41
N LEU A 165 1.40 15.20 12.37
CA LEU A 165 1.89 16.58 12.41
C LEU A 165 3.40 16.66 12.63
N GLU A 166 3.95 15.82 13.51
CA GLU A 166 5.40 15.73 13.73
C GLU A 166 6.13 15.27 12.46
N GLY A 167 5.57 14.28 11.76
CA GLY A 167 6.04 13.82 10.46
C GLY A 167 6.02 14.94 9.42
N LYS A 168 4.89 15.64 9.27
CA LYS A 168 4.75 16.76 8.33
C LYS A 168 5.73 17.90 8.62
N ILE A 169 5.91 18.27 9.90
CA ILE A 169 6.89 19.30 10.31
C ILE A 169 8.32 18.86 9.98
N LEU A 170 8.64 17.59 10.21
CA LEU A 170 9.96 17.05 9.89
C LEU A 170 10.23 17.11 8.39
N GLN A 171 9.29 16.65 7.56
CA GLN A 171 9.46 16.68 6.11
C GLN A 171 9.53 18.11 5.58
N TRP A 172 8.67 19.02 6.06
CA TRP A 172 8.74 20.43 5.69
C TRP A 172 10.11 21.05 6.00
N ARG A 173 10.70 20.76 7.17
CA ARG A 173 12.07 21.21 7.50
C ARG A 173 13.12 20.66 6.55
N LYS A 174 13.03 19.38 6.17
CA LYS A 174 13.93 18.79 5.15
C LYS A 174 13.76 19.48 3.80
N THR A 175 12.52 19.76 3.40
CA THR A 175 12.20 20.48 2.16
C THR A 175 12.78 21.90 2.17
N MET A 176 12.72 22.62 3.30
CA MET A 176 13.34 23.95 3.39
C MET A 176 14.86 23.89 3.20
N VAL A 177 15.54 22.89 3.76
CA VAL A 177 16.98 22.67 3.52
C VAL A 177 17.25 22.31 2.05
N ALA A 178 16.40 21.48 1.45
CA ALA A 178 16.49 21.14 0.03
C ALA A 178 16.34 22.40 -0.86
N LEU A 179 15.47 23.34 -0.50
CA LEU A 179 15.37 24.62 -1.20
C LEU A 179 16.62 25.49 -1.07
N GLU A 180 17.25 25.54 0.12
CA GLU A 180 18.52 26.25 0.30
C GLU A 180 19.60 25.69 -0.64
N ILE A 181 19.70 24.36 -0.73
CA ILE A 181 20.62 23.69 -1.67
C ILE A 181 20.30 24.08 -3.12
N LEU A 182 19.03 24.05 -3.51
CA LEU A 182 18.60 24.41 -4.86
C LEU A 182 18.90 25.88 -5.20
N GLN A 183 18.75 26.80 -4.23
CA GLN A 183 19.06 28.22 -4.40
C GLN A 183 20.56 28.46 -4.57
N GLU A 184 21.40 27.76 -3.78
CA GLU A 184 22.85 27.86 -3.90
C GLU A 184 23.39 27.18 -5.16
N GLN A 185 22.75 26.09 -5.59
CA GLN A 185 23.17 25.27 -6.73
C GLN A 185 21.96 24.93 -7.63
N PRO A 186 21.56 25.84 -8.54
CA PRO A 186 20.35 25.67 -9.37
C PRO A 186 20.36 24.47 -10.32
N ASP A 187 21.55 23.92 -10.60
CA ASP A 187 21.70 22.72 -11.43
C ASP A 187 21.45 21.41 -10.64
N THR A 188 21.21 21.49 -9.33
CA THR A 188 20.91 20.34 -8.49
C THR A 188 19.42 19.99 -8.48
N ARG A 189 19.12 18.77 -8.05
CA ARG A 189 17.74 18.25 -7.90
C ARG A 189 17.63 17.61 -6.51
N PRO A 190 17.56 18.42 -5.45
CA PRO A 190 17.52 17.89 -4.11
C PRO A 190 16.19 17.16 -3.88
N ALA A 191 16.27 16.05 -3.14
CA ALA A 191 15.10 15.29 -2.73
C ALA A 191 14.40 16.00 -1.57
N ALA A 192 13.08 16.11 -1.69
CA ALA A 192 12.15 16.50 -0.65
C ALA A 192 11.18 15.34 -0.41
N SER A 193 10.29 15.49 0.55
CA SER A 193 9.17 14.57 0.72
C SER A 193 7.95 15.29 1.29
N THR A 194 6.80 14.67 1.15
CA THR A 194 5.57 15.09 1.81
C THR A 194 4.88 13.89 2.46
N MET A 195 3.95 14.17 3.36
CA MET A 195 3.11 13.17 4.01
C MET A 195 1.76 13.10 3.30
N VAL A 196 1.33 11.89 2.96
CA VAL A 196 -0.02 11.59 2.45
C VAL A 196 -0.77 10.79 3.51
N LEU A 197 -1.97 11.24 3.87
CA LEU A 197 -2.91 10.49 4.68
C LEU A 197 -3.73 9.58 3.76
N VAL A 198 -3.67 8.28 3.99
CA VAL A 198 -4.39 7.26 3.23
C VAL A 198 -5.61 6.81 4.02
N VAL A 199 -6.77 6.87 3.38
CA VAL A 199 -8.05 6.43 3.92
C VAL A 199 -8.36 5.05 3.34
N PRO A 200 -8.27 3.96 4.14
CA PRO A 200 -8.64 2.65 3.64
C PRO A 200 -10.13 2.57 3.29
N GLU A 201 -10.47 1.75 2.29
CA GLU A 201 -11.86 1.46 1.92
C GLU A 201 -12.65 0.79 3.05
N ASP A 202 -12.01 -0.11 3.80
CA ASP A 202 -12.61 -0.71 4.99
C ASP A 202 -12.87 0.36 6.06
N PRO A 203 -14.13 0.67 6.42
CA PRO A 203 -14.46 1.71 7.39
C PRO A 203 -13.95 1.41 8.81
N GLU A 204 -13.64 0.15 9.14
CA GLU A 204 -13.08 -0.23 10.44
C GLU A 204 -11.55 -0.15 10.48
N ALA A 205 -10.88 -0.19 9.31
CA ALA A 205 -9.44 -0.10 9.23
C ALA A 205 -8.91 1.29 9.62
N PRO A 206 -7.76 1.36 10.31
CA PRO A 206 -7.20 2.63 10.74
C PRO A 206 -6.62 3.43 9.58
N LEU A 207 -6.65 4.77 9.69
CA LEU A 207 -6.01 5.63 8.70
C LEU A 207 -4.50 5.42 8.67
N GLN A 208 -3.92 5.46 7.47
CA GLN A 208 -2.51 5.18 7.25
C GLN A 208 -1.76 6.45 6.82
N GLN A 209 -0.45 6.48 7.05
CA GLN A 209 0.40 7.63 6.73
C GLN A 209 1.54 7.15 5.85
N VAL A 210 1.70 7.75 4.67
CA VAL A 210 2.73 7.40 3.71
C VAL A 210 3.63 8.60 3.47
N GLU A 211 4.94 8.41 3.60
CA GLU A 211 5.94 9.39 3.16
C GLU A 211 6.19 9.21 1.66
N VAL A 212 5.97 10.27 0.89
CA VAL A 212 6.18 10.26 -0.56
C VAL A 212 7.34 11.16 -0.92
N GLY A 213 8.34 10.59 -1.58
CA GLY A 213 9.51 11.31 -2.08
C GLY A 213 9.17 12.22 -3.26
N VAL A 214 9.74 13.42 -3.26
CA VAL A 214 9.51 14.44 -4.29
C VAL A 214 10.86 15.01 -4.74
N THR A 215 10.98 15.34 -6.02
CA THR A 215 12.16 16.03 -6.55
C THR A 215 11.83 17.50 -6.77
N LEU A 216 12.55 18.39 -6.11
CA LEU A 216 12.35 19.84 -6.31
C LEU A 216 12.90 20.29 -7.66
N THR A 217 12.13 21.13 -8.35
CA THR A 217 12.48 21.66 -9.66
C THR A 217 12.86 23.14 -9.61
N PRO A 218 13.85 23.59 -10.41
CA PRO A 218 14.21 25.01 -10.51
C PRO A 218 13.03 25.81 -11.09
N GLY A 219 12.26 26.46 -10.21
CA GLY A 219 11.03 27.16 -10.57
C GLY A 219 9.90 27.01 -9.55
N ALA A 220 10.04 26.12 -8.58
CA ALA A 220 9.05 25.87 -7.52
C ALA A 220 9.00 26.95 -6.42
N CYS A 221 9.47 28.17 -6.69
CA CYS A 221 9.30 29.27 -5.75
C CYS A 221 7.81 29.68 -5.68
N PRO A 222 7.22 29.83 -4.49
CA PRO A 222 5.94 30.50 -4.32
C PRO A 222 5.99 31.98 -4.70
#